data_AF-A0A9N7MYK4-F1
#
_entry.id   AF-A0A9N7MYK4-F1
#
_cell.length_a   1.000
_cell.length_b   1.000
_cell.length_c   1.000
_cell.angle_alpha   90.00
_cell.angle_beta   90.00
_cell.angle_gamma   90.00
#
_symmetry.space_group_name_H-M   'P 1'
#
loop_
_entity.id
_entity.type
_entity.pdbx_description
1 polymer ?
#
loop_
_entity_poly.entity_id
_entity_poly.type
_entity_poly.pdbx_seq_one_letter_code
_entity_poly.pdbx_strand_id
1 'polypeptide(L)'
;MERGAVNDMFVILSDIWLDSEETMDKLEMILGGYENENVVPSLFVFMGNFCSHPCNLSFSSYSSIRSQFGKLGKIIASHQRLKDNSRFLFIPGPDDIGPSNALPRCSLPKYIIEELESHIPNAVFLSNPCRIKYYTQEIVFFRQDMLYRMRRSCLMPPSAEETSDPFEHLVATITHQSHLCPLPLSVQPIIWNFDHCLHLYPTPHTIVLGDKSEQKAFKYTGITCFNPGSFSNDFTFVAYRPCSQEVELSAV
;
A
#
# COMPACT_ATOMS: atom_id res chain seq x y z
N MET A 1 -20.24 -17.55 4.48
CA MET A 1 -20.12 -16.13 4.89
C MET A 1 -19.41 -15.33 3.80
N GLU A 2 -18.18 -15.67 3.40
CA GLU A 2 -17.47 -14.97 2.29
C GLU A 2 -18.21 -15.01 0.94
N ARG A 3 -18.86 -16.13 0.60
CA ARG A 3 -19.70 -16.24 -0.61
C ARG A 3 -20.93 -15.31 -0.63
N GLY A 4 -21.25 -14.62 0.46
CA GLY A 4 -22.29 -13.58 0.49
C GLY A 4 -21.75 -12.19 0.13
N ALA A 5 -20.43 -12.01 0.19
CA ALA A 5 -19.71 -10.77 -0.09
C ALA A 5 -18.97 -10.84 -1.44
N VAL A 6 -19.57 -11.50 -2.44
CA VAL A 6 -18.97 -11.68 -3.78
C VAL A 6 -18.65 -10.35 -4.45
N ASN A 7 -19.42 -9.33 -4.11
CA ASN A 7 -19.31 -8.00 -4.69
C ASN A 7 -18.34 -7.09 -3.92
N ASP A 8 -17.78 -7.52 -2.79
CA ASP A 8 -16.82 -6.72 -2.06
C ASP A 8 -15.55 -6.55 -2.88
N MET A 9 -15.10 -5.30 -2.98
CA MET A 9 -13.91 -4.90 -3.72
C MET A 9 -13.07 -3.99 -2.84
N PHE A 10 -11.76 -4.15 -2.92
CA PHE A 10 -10.77 -3.26 -2.35
C PHE A 10 -10.03 -2.55 -3.48
N VAL A 11 -9.94 -1.22 -3.42
CA VAL A 11 -9.14 -0.42 -4.35
C VAL A 11 -7.84 -0.05 -3.66
N ILE A 12 -6.71 -0.45 -4.24
CA ILE A 12 -5.40 -0.36 -3.62
C ILE A 12 -4.50 0.50 -4.51
N LEU A 13 -3.95 1.55 -3.91
CA LEU A 13 -3.03 2.49 -4.54
C LEU A 13 -1.75 2.58 -3.70
N SER A 14 -0.64 2.88 -4.37
CA SER A 14 0.68 3.03 -3.74
C SER A 14 1.42 4.22 -4.32
N ASP A 15 2.28 4.84 -3.51
CA ASP A 15 3.14 5.95 -3.92
C ASP A 15 2.32 7.14 -4.46
N ILE A 16 1.48 7.72 -3.59
CA ILE A 16 0.45 8.72 -3.91
C ILE A 16 0.90 10.11 -3.46
N TRP A 17 1.52 10.90 -4.35
CA TRP A 17 2.06 12.21 -4.05
C TRP A 17 0.97 13.26 -3.99
N LEU A 18 0.55 13.63 -2.78
CA LEU A 18 -0.54 14.59 -2.56
C LEU A 18 -0.16 16.04 -2.90
N ASP A 19 1.13 16.30 -3.09
CA ASP A 19 1.67 17.57 -3.55
C ASP A 19 1.65 17.74 -5.08
N SER A 20 1.37 16.67 -5.82
CA SER A 20 1.16 16.72 -7.27
C SER A 20 -0.31 16.96 -7.60
N GLU A 21 -0.60 18.07 -8.31
CA GLU A 21 -1.96 18.38 -8.75
C GLU A 21 -2.50 17.30 -9.71
N GLU A 22 -1.66 16.81 -10.63
CA GLU A 22 -2.02 15.74 -11.57
C GLU A 22 -2.43 14.45 -10.84
N THR A 23 -1.71 14.07 -9.78
CA THR A 23 -2.03 12.90 -8.97
C THR A 23 -3.37 13.10 -8.25
N MET A 24 -3.64 14.29 -7.73
CA MET A 24 -4.90 14.62 -7.05
C MET A 24 -6.10 14.61 -8.01
N ASP A 25 -5.95 15.15 -9.22
CA ASP A 25 -6.99 15.14 -10.26
C ASP A 25 -7.32 13.70 -10.70
N LYS A 26 -6.29 12.88 -10.90
CA LYS A 26 -6.45 11.45 -11.26
C LYS A 26 -7.07 10.66 -10.12
N LEU A 27 -6.76 10.99 -8.88
CA LEU A 27 -7.41 10.38 -7.71
C LEU A 27 -8.90 10.75 -7.65
N GLU A 28 -9.25 12.00 -7.90
CA GLU A 28 -10.64 12.45 -8.00
C GLU A 28 -11.37 11.73 -9.13
N MET A 29 -10.72 11.49 -10.28
CA MET A 29 -11.27 10.71 -11.37
C MET A 29 -11.59 9.26 -10.97
N ILE A 30 -10.70 8.59 -10.22
CA ILE A 30 -10.96 7.23 -9.70
C ILE A 30 -12.16 7.23 -8.75
N LEU A 31 -12.18 8.17 -7.80
CA LEU A 31 -13.27 8.27 -6.83
C LEU A 31 -14.60 8.55 -7.52
N GLY A 32 -14.64 9.46 -8.49
CA GLY A 32 -15.81 9.74 -9.31
C GLY A 32 -16.25 8.55 -10.16
N GLY A 33 -15.31 7.77 -10.69
CA GLY A 33 -15.59 6.51 -11.39
C GLY A 33 -16.36 5.54 -10.50
N TYR A 34 -15.86 5.27 -9.29
CA TYR A 34 -16.49 4.32 -8.37
C TYR A 34 -17.75 4.85 -7.67
N GLU A 35 -17.92 6.16 -7.51
CA GLU A 35 -19.16 6.75 -6.98
C GLU A 35 -20.36 6.45 -7.90
N ASN A 36 -20.11 6.38 -9.23
CA ASN A 36 -21.13 6.11 -10.26
C ASN A 36 -21.40 4.62 -10.49
N GLU A 37 -20.55 3.72 -9.99
CA GLU A 37 -20.71 2.28 -10.15
C GLU A 37 -21.86 1.72 -9.31
N ASN A 38 -22.45 0.59 -9.70
CA ASN A 38 -23.55 -0.02 -8.93
C ASN A 38 -23.09 -0.53 -7.56
N VAL A 39 -21.85 -0.99 -7.48
CA VAL A 39 -21.23 -1.47 -6.24
C VAL A 39 -20.02 -0.59 -5.94
N VAL A 40 -20.06 0.07 -4.78
CA VAL A 40 -18.94 0.85 -4.29
C VAL A 40 -17.91 -0.05 -3.62
N PRO A 41 -16.61 0.25 -3.76
CA PRO A 41 -15.57 -0.49 -3.05
C PRO A 41 -15.78 -0.40 -1.54
N SER A 42 -15.60 -1.52 -0.85
CA SER A 42 -15.75 -1.57 0.61
C SER A 42 -14.55 -0.95 1.34
N LEU A 43 -13.38 -0.93 0.70
CA LEU A 43 -12.13 -0.42 1.24
C LEU A 43 -11.28 0.23 0.15
N PHE A 44 -10.80 1.45 0.42
CA PHE A 44 -9.70 2.07 -0.30
C PHE A 44 -8.45 1.97 0.57
N VAL A 45 -7.35 1.51 -0.01
CA VAL A 45 -6.05 1.44 0.64
C VAL A 45 -5.11 2.38 -0.07
N PHE A 46 -4.71 3.43 0.64
CA PHE A 46 -3.72 4.42 0.20
C PHE A 46 -2.40 4.13 0.88
N MET A 47 -1.44 3.60 0.13
CA MET A 47 -0.08 3.44 0.61
C MET A 47 0.75 4.63 0.17
N GLY A 48 1.57 5.15 1.09
CA GLY A 48 2.52 6.23 0.80
C GLY A 48 3.54 5.83 -0.27
N ASN A 49 4.54 6.65 -0.60
CA ASN A 49 4.81 7.94 -0.01
C ASN A 49 3.74 8.97 -0.38
N PHE A 50 3.37 9.84 0.56
CA PHE A 50 2.35 10.87 0.39
C PHE A 50 2.89 12.21 -0.13
N CYS A 51 4.21 12.30 -0.33
CA CYS A 51 4.89 13.43 -0.94
C CYS A 51 5.88 12.95 -1.99
N SER A 52 6.04 13.72 -3.06
CA SER A 52 7.03 13.46 -4.11
C SER A 52 8.48 13.56 -3.62
N HIS A 53 8.71 14.34 -2.55
CA HIS A 53 10.02 14.53 -1.94
C HIS A 53 10.03 13.97 -0.50
N PRO A 54 11.15 13.37 -0.06
CA PRO A 54 11.27 12.88 1.32
C PRO A 54 11.07 13.99 2.34
N CYS A 55 10.20 13.74 3.32
CA CYS A 55 9.97 14.68 4.41
C CYS A 55 11.13 14.61 5.41
N ASN A 56 12.10 15.51 5.28
CA ASN A 56 13.24 15.62 6.20
C ASN A 56 13.10 16.83 7.14
N LEU A 57 13.82 16.83 8.26
CA LEU A 57 13.82 17.93 9.25
C LEU A 57 14.23 19.30 8.66
N SER A 58 14.97 19.31 7.54
CA SER A 58 15.37 20.52 6.83
C SER A 58 14.28 21.10 5.92
N PHE A 59 13.26 20.32 5.54
CA PHE A 59 12.11 20.77 4.79
C PHE A 59 10.93 20.97 5.76
N SER A 60 10.64 22.23 6.06
CA SER A 60 9.48 22.69 6.83
C SER A 60 8.16 22.47 6.07
N SER A 61 7.87 21.23 5.69
CA SER A 61 6.70 20.87 4.87
C SER A 61 5.52 20.33 5.70
N TYR A 62 5.62 20.29 7.04
CA TYR A 62 4.58 19.73 7.92
C TYR A 62 3.21 20.43 7.75
N SER A 63 3.19 21.76 7.61
CA SER A 63 1.95 22.50 7.35
C SER A 63 1.44 22.28 5.93
N SER A 64 2.34 22.19 4.96
CA SER A 64 2.00 21.93 3.55
C SER A 64 1.34 20.56 3.40
N ILE A 65 1.98 19.49 3.88
CA ILE A 65 1.45 18.13 3.79
C ILE A 65 0.16 17.96 4.60
N ARG A 66 0.06 18.59 5.79
CA ARG A 66 -1.21 18.66 6.53
C ARG A 66 -2.32 19.26 5.67
N SER A 67 -2.05 20.37 4.98
CA SER A 67 -3.01 20.99 4.05
C SER A 67 -3.34 20.07 2.87
N GLN A 68 -2.38 19.34 2.32
CA GLN A 68 -2.65 18.37 1.23
C GLN A 68 -3.53 17.21 1.68
N PHE A 69 -3.31 16.67 2.89
CA PHE A 69 -4.21 15.71 3.51
C PHE A 69 -5.62 16.31 3.72
N GLY A 70 -5.71 17.58 4.10
CA GLY A 70 -6.98 18.31 4.17
C GLY A 70 -7.69 18.42 2.80
N LYS A 71 -6.95 18.72 1.73
CA LYS A 71 -7.50 18.73 0.35
C LYS A 71 -8.01 17.35 -0.06
N LEU A 72 -7.23 16.30 0.17
CA LEU A 72 -7.65 14.92 -0.05
C LEU A 72 -8.93 14.59 0.73
N GLY A 73 -8.98 15.00 1.99
CA GLY A 73 -10.16 14.89 2.84
C GLY A 73 -11.41 15.50 2.21
N LYS A 74 -11.28 16.70 1.61
CA LYS A 74 -12.37 17.39 0.91
C LYS A 74 -12.81 16.68 -0.36
N ILE A 75 -11.86 16.17 -1.17
CA ILE A 75 -12.16 15.41 -2.39
C ILE A 75 -12.93 14.13 -2.06
N ILE A 76 -12.50 13.37 -1.05
CA ILE A 76 -13.26 12.17 -0.66
C ILE A 76 -14.61 12.58 -0.07
N ALA A 77 -14.67 13.66 0.70
CA ALA A 77 -15.93 14.14 1.28
C ALA A 77 -16.93 14.71 0.25
N SER A 78 -16.52 15.07 -0.97
CA SER A 78 -17.47 15.43 -2.03
C SER A 78 -18.21 14.21 -2.58
N HIS A 79 -17.64 13.01 -2.41
CA HIS A 79 -18.18 11.71 -2.81
C HIS A 79 -18.90 11.05 -1.63
N GLN A 80 -20.14 11.47 -1.37
CA GLN A 80 -20.90 11.05 -0.18
C GLN A 80 -21.15 9.54 -0.14
N ARG A 81 -21.43 8.92 -1.29
CA ARG A 81 -21.73 7.49 -1.33
C ARG A 81 -20.50 6.67 -0.97
N LEU A 82 -19.32 7.02 -1.48
CA LEU A 82 -18.06 6.41 -1.05
C LEU A 82 -17.77 6.71 0.43
N LYS A 83 -17.96 7.94 0.90
CA LYS A 83 -17.72 8.30 2.31
C LYS A 83 -18.55 7.47 3.30
N ASP A 84 -19.81 7.17 2.96
CA ASP A 84 -20.74 6.48 3.84
C ASP A 84 -20.59 4.95 3.79
N ASN A 85 -20.20 4.39 2.65
CA ASN A 85 -20.18 2.95 2.42
C ASN A 85 -18.77 2.34 2.35
N SER A 86 -17.73 3.15 2.15
CA SER A 86 -16.34 2.70 2.04
C SER A 86 -15.54 3.06 3.29
N ARG A 87 -14.52 2.25 3.57
CA ARG A 87 -13.46 2.58 4.53
C ARG A 87 -12.22 3.09 3.78
N PHE A 88 -11.46 3.98 4.41
CA PHE A 88 -10.24 4.52 3.84
C PHE A 88 -9.08 4.18 4.78
N LEU A 89 -8.15 3.35 4.30
CA LEU A 89 -6.98 2.93 5.03
C LEU A 89 -5.74 3.63 4.48
N PHE A 90 -4.97 4.23 5.38
CA PHE A 90 -3.71 4.89 5.05
C PHE A 90 -2.54 4.14 5.69
N ILE A 91 -1.53 3.83 4.87
CA ILE A 91 -0.32 3.11 5.28
C ILE A 91 0.90 3.97 4.92
N PRO A 92 1.79 4.31 5.87
CA PRO A 92 2.93 5.17 5.61
C PRO A 92 3.99 4.46 4.76
N GLY A 93 4.55 5.19 3.81
CA GLY A 93 5.70 4.78 3.01
C GLY A 93 7.06 5.01 3.68
N PRO A 94 8.15 4.60 3.03
CA PRO A 94 9.50 4.74 3.55
C PRO A 94 10.02 6.19 3.64
N ASP A 95 9.49 7.12 2.85
CA ASP A 95 9.96 8.52 2.84
C ASP A 95 8.95 9.49 3.51
N ASP A 96 7.88 8.93 4.07
CA ASP A 96 6.87 9.68 4.81
C ASP A 96 7.36 10.13 6.19
N ILE A 97 6.71 11.15 6.72
CA ILE A 97 6.98 11.71 8.05
C ILE A 97 6.90 10.61 9.10
N GLY A 98 7.99 10.43 9.83
CA GLY A 98 8.07 9.49 10.93
C GLY A 98 9.38 9.64 11.71
N PRO A 99 9.49 8.97 12.87
CA PRO A 99 10.66 9.08 13.74
C PRO A 99 11.90 8.35 13.18
N SER A 100 11.72 7.37 12.30
CA SER A 100 12.79 6.51 11.78
C SER A 100 12.38 5.82 10.49
N ASN A 101 13.39 5.41 9.71
CA ASN A 101 13.24 4.53 8.54
C ASN A 101 13.31 3.04 8.88
N ALA A 102 13.39 2.70 10.18
CA ALA A 102 13.34 1.32 10.66
C ALA A 102 11.93 0.72 10.53
N LEU A 103 11.87 -0.60 10.30
CA LEU A 103 10.63 -1.37 10.28
C LEU A 103 10.38 -2.03 11.65
N PRO A 104 9.11 -2.26 12.04
CA PRO A 104 7.90 -1.68 11.46
C PRO A 104 7.82 -0.17 11.72
N ARG A 105 7.23 0.58 10.79
CA ARG A 105 6.97 2.02 10.95
C ARG A 105 5.63 2.23 11.65
N CYS A 106 5.61 3.19 12.57
CA CYS A 106 4.37 3.70 13.16
C CYS A 106 3.48 4.35 12.11
N SER A 107 2.19 4.48 12.40
CA SER A 107 1.25 5.27 11.61
C SER A 107 1.68 6.74 11.51
N LEU A 108 1.08 7.48 10.57
CA LEU A 108 1.31 8.91 10.43
C LEU A 108 0.98 9.68 11.72
N PRO A 109 1.72 10.77 12.05
CA PRO A 109 1.45 11.56 13.24
C PRO A 109 0.06 12.23 13.20
N LYS A 110 -0.62 12.25 14.35
CA LYS A 110 -1.97 12.85 14.51
C LYS A 110 -2.10 14.27 13.96
N TYR A 111 -1.07 15.09 14.18
CA TYR A 111 -1.05 16.48 13.70
C TYR A 111 -1.22 16.62 12.18
N ILE A 112 -0.72 15.66 11.39
CA ILE A 112 -0.82 15.68 9.93
C ILE A 112 -2.20 15.21 9.45
N ILE A 113 -2.75 14.20 10.13
CA ILE A 113 -3.99 13.54 9.70
C ILE A 113 -5.26 14.21 10.22
N GLU A 114 -5.15 15.09 11.22
CA GLU A 114 -6.28 15.77 11.87
C GLU A 114 -7.22 16.48 10.88
N GLU A 115 -6.66 17.15 9.86
CA GLU A 115 -7.48 17.82 8.84
C GLU A 115 -8.26 16.83 7.98
N LEU A 116 -7.66 15.69 7.62
CA LEU A 116 -8.35 14.65 6.87
C LEU A 116 -9.43 13.97 7.73
N GLU A 117 -9.12 13.63 8.98
CA GLU A 117 -10.06 13.01 9.92
C GLU A 117 -11.28 13.89 10.16
N SER A 118 -11.12 15.22 10.15
CA SER A 118 -12.24 16.16 10.25
C SER A 118 -13.27 16.02 9.12
N HIS A 119 -12.81 15.64 7.93
CA HIS A 119 -13.64 15.42 6.74
C HIS A 119 -14.12 13.96 6.63
N ILE A 120 -13.28 13.01 7.03
CA ILE A 120 -13.51 11.57 6.92
C ILE A 120 -13.27 10.90 8.29
N PRO A 121 -14.25 10.88 9.19
CA PRO A 121 -14.09 10.27 10.51
C PRO A 121 -13.92 8.74 10.46
N ASN A 122 -14.25 8.13 9.32
CA ASN A 122 -14.13 6.69 9.06
C ASN A 122 -12.75 6.27 8.55
N ALA A 123 -11.81 7.21 8.40
CA ALA A 123 -10.44 6.92 7.97
C ALA A 123 -9.67 6.15 9.05
N VAL A 124 -8.85 5.20 8.64
CA VAL A 124 -8.03 4.37 9.51
C VAL A 124 -6.57 4.54 9.10
N PHE A 125 -5.70 4.81 10.06
CA PHE A 125 -4.26 4.97 9.84
C PHE A 125 -3.53 3.83 10.56
N LEU A 126 -2.80 3.00 9.81
CA LEU A 126 -2.10 1.84 10.36
C LEU A 126 -0.58 1.97 10.21
N SER A 127 0.14 1.03 10.81
CA SER A 127 1.60 0.86 10.66
C SER A 127 1.97 0.36 9.26
N ASN A 128 3.27 0.33 8.97
CA ASN A 128 3.83 -0.36 7.82
C ASN A 128 4.92 -1.34 8.25
N PRO A 129 4.77 -2.66 8.02
CA PRO A 129 3.60 -3.32 7.42
C PRO A 129 2.36 -3.26 8.31
N CYS A 130 1.22 -3.68 7.76
CA CYS A 130 0.02 -3.99 8.51
C CYS A 130 -0.68 -5.23 7.95
N ARG A 131 -1.61 -5.79 8.73
CA ARG A 131 -2.40 -6.95 8.34
C ARG A 131 -3.88 -6.66 8.50
N ILE A 132 -4.67 -7.07 7.51
CA ILE A 132 -6.12 -7.00 7.55
C ILE A 132 -6.66 -8.42 7.55
N LYS A 133 -7.51 -8.72 8.52
CA LYS A 133 -8.29 -9.95 8.54
C LYS A 133 -9.66 -9.68 7.93
N TYR A 134 -9.89 -10.25 6.76
CA TYR A 134 -11.18 -10.18 6.08
C TYR A 134 -11.82 -11.58 6.12
N TYR A 135 -12.80 -11.75 7.01
CA TYR A 135 -13.39 -13.05 7.34
C TYR A 135 -12.33 -14.11 7.71
N THR A 136 -12.10 -15.11 6.86
CA THR A 136 -11.11 -16.18 7.05
C THR A 136 -9.77 -15.87 6.41
N GLN A 137 -9.70 -14.82 5.58
CA GLN A 137 -8.51 -14.44 4.84
C GLN A 137 -7.68 -13.43 5.59
N GLU A 138 -6.36 -13.57 5.45
CA GLU A 138 -5.37 -12.65 5.98
C GLU A 138 -4.65 -11.99 4.80
N ILE A 139 -4.69 -10.66 4.78
CA ILE A 139 -4.09 -9.82 3.75
C ILE A 139 -3.02 -8.97 4.40
N VAL A 140 -1.78 -9.11 3.95
CA VAL A 140 -0.63 -8.37 4.47
C VAL A 140 -0.31 -7.24 3.51
N PHE A 141 -0.23 -6.01 4.01
CA PHE A 141 0.20 -4.85 3.24
C PHE A 141 1.58 -4.42 3.70
N PHE A 142 2.46 -4.19 2.74
CA PHE A 142 3.82 -3.78 3.00
C PHE A 142 4.30 -2.80 1.94
N ARG A 143 4.49 -1.54 2.35
CA ARG A 143 4.97 -0.46 1.46
C ARG A 143 6.48 -0.33 1.62
N GLN A 144 7.24 -0.88 0.69
CA GLN A 144 8.69 -0.72 0.64
C GLN A 144 9.20 -1.04 -0.76
N ASP A 145 10.24 -0.33 -1.20
CA ASP A 145 10.91 -0.57 -2.49
C ASP A 145 11.81 -1.82 -2.39
N MET A 146 11.19 -2.99 -2.13
CA MET A 146 11.86 -4.23 -1.78
C MET A 146 12.55 -4.88 -2.97
N LEU A 147 11.95 -4.81 -4.17
CA LEU A 147 12.54 -5.35 -5.38
C LEU A 147 13.91 -4.71 -5.63
N TYR A 148 13.97 -3.39 -5.58
CA TYR A 148 15.22 -2.64 -5.76
C TYR A 148 16.25 -2.99 -4.67
N ARG A 149 15.85 -3.01 -3.39
CA ARG A 149 16.76 -3.30 -2.27
C ARG A 149 17.32 -4.71 -2.30
N MET A 150 16.48 -5.70 -2.61
CA MET A 150 16.92 -7.10 -2.71
C MET A 150 17.85 -7.28 -3.91
N ARG A 151 17.53 -6.70 -5.06
CA ARG A 151 18.39 -6.78 -6.25
C ARG A 151 19.76 -6.16 -6.04
N ARG A 152 19.85 -5.02 -5.34
CA ARG A 152 21.12 -4.40 -4.99
C ARG A 152 21.94 -5.23 -3.98
N SER A 153 21.27 -6.05 -3.20
CA SER A 153 21.89 -6.90 -2.17
C SER A 153 22.16 -8.33 -2.63
N CYS A 154 21.80 -8.68 -3.87
CA CYS A 154 22.06 -9.99 -4.44
C CYS A 154 23.57 -10.19 -4.69
N LEU A 155 24.12 -11.29 -4.17
CA LEU A 155 25.50 -11.70 -4.46
C LEU A 155 25.64 -12.17 -5.91
N MET A 156 24.67 -12.96 -6.37
CA MET A 156 24.57 -13.43 -7.75
C MET A 156 23.23 -12.98 -8.33
N PRO A 157 23.20 -12.50 -9.58
CA PRO A 157 21.94 -12.24 -10.25
C PRO A 157 21.17 -13.57 -10.41
N PRO A 158 19.85 -13.57 -10.24
CA PRO A 158 19.00 -14.73 -10.50
C PRO A 158 19.24 -15.29 -11.90
N SER A 159 19.28 -16.62 -11.98
CA SER A 159 19.48 -17.30 -13.24
C SER A 159 18.26 -17.10 -14.15
N ALA A 160 18.52 -16.88 -15.45
CA ALA A 160 17.43 -16.81 -16.43
C ALA A 160 16.73 -18.18 -16.63
N GLU A 161 17.32 -19.26 -16.12
CA GLU A 161 16.77 -20.62 -16.17
C GLU A 161 15.66 -20.83 -15.14
N GLU A 162 15.78 -20.23 -13.95
CA GLU A 162 14.79 -20.38 -12.86
C GLU A 162 13.63 -19.38 -12.99
N THR A 163 13.95 -18.11 -13.26
CA THR A 163 12.93 -17.07 -13.43
C THR A 163 13.50 -15.87 -14.19
N SER A 164 12.82 -15.50 -15.27
CA SER A 164 13.14 -14.28 -16.01
C SER A 164 12.61 -13.03 -15.32
N ASP A 165 11.57 -13.16 -14.49
CA ASP A 165 10.89 -12.02 -13.90
C ASP A 165 11.43 -11.68 -12.50
N PRO A 166 11.90 -10.44 -12.31
CA PRO A 166 12.34 -9.99 -11.01
C PRO A 166 11.29 -10.03 -9.90
N PHE A 167 10.03 -9.76 -10.20
CA PHE A 167 8.96 -9.76 -9.21
C PHE A 167 8.63 -11.17 -8.73
N GLU A 168 8.51 -12.14 -9.64
CA GLU A 168 8.32 -13.56 -9.29
C GLU A 168 9.44 -14.09 -8.38
N HIS A 169 10.70 -13.74 -8.68
CA HIS A 169 11.83 -14.10 -7.81
C HIS A 169 11.73 -13.50 -6.41
N LEU A 170 11.32 -12.22 -6.33
CA LEU A 170 11.08 -11.52 -5.06
C LEU A 170 10.02 -12.24 -4.23
N VAL A 171 8.87 -12.55 -4.84
CA VAL A 171 7.74 -13.23 -4.18
C VAL A 171 8.16 -14.62 -3.68
N ALA A 172 8.87 -15.40 -4.51
CA ALA A 172 9.39 -16.69 -4.11
C ALA A 172 10.36 -16.58 -2.92
N THR A 173 11.25 -15.58 -2.94
CA THR A 173 12.22 -15.37 -1.86
C THR A 173 11.52 -15.02 -0.54
N ILE A 174 10.61 -14.04 -0.55
CA ILE A 174 9.87 -13.60 0.64
C ILE A 174 9.03 -14.76 1.22
N THR A 175 8.40 -15.54 0.35
CA THR A 175 7.58 -16.70 0.74
C THR A 175 8.44 -17.79 1.40
N HIS A 176 9.55 -18.18 0.76
CA HIS A 176 10.44 -19.21 1.30
C HIS A 176 11.16 -18.78 2.58
N GLN A 177 11.55 -17.51 2.69
CA GLN A 177 12.15 -16.97 3.91
C GLN A 177 11.12 -16.72 5.02
N SER A 178 9.82 -16.79 4.70
CA SER A 178 8.73 -16.48 5.63
C SER A 178 8.90 -15.14 6.35
N HIS A 179 9.48 -14.15 5.66
CA HIS A 179 9.81 -12.83 6.20
C HIS A 179 9.65 -11.77 5.12
N LEU A 180 8.98 -10.66 5.42
CA LEU A 180 8.76 -9.55 4.48
C LEU A 180 10.05 -8.84 4.05
N CYS A 181 11.07 -8.83 4.91
CA CYS A 181 12.34 -8.19 4.65
C CYS A 181 13.51 -9.10 5.04
N PRO A 182 13.88 -10.09 4.20
CA PRO A 182 15.02 -10.97 4.47
C PRO A 182 16.33 -10.29 4.05
N LEU A 183 16.62 -9.13 4.63
CA LEU A 183 17.81 -8.32 4.35
C LEU A 183 18.60 -8.05 5.63
N PRO A 184 19.93 -7.83 5.53
CA PRO A 184 20.73 -7.42 6.67
C PRO A 184 20.25 -6.07 7.26
N LEU A 185 20.42 -5.91 8.57
CA LEU A 185 20.06 -4.68 9.30
C LEU A 185 20.80 -3.43 8.79
N SER A 186 21.95 -3.59 8.13
CA SER A 186 22.69 -2.50 7.49
C SER A 186 22.01 -1.96 6.23
N VAL A 187 21.19 -2.77 5.57
CA VAL A 187 20.42 -2.39 4.37
C VAL A 187 19.03 -1.90 4.76
N GLN A 188 18.37 -2.61 5.66
CA GLN A 188 17.06 -2.23 6.19
C GLN A 188 17.06 -2.42 7.72
N PRO A 189 17.12 -1.32 8.48
CA PRO A 189 17.01 -1.40 9.93
C PRO A 189 15.64 -1.96 10.33
N ILE A 190 15.65 -2.86 11.32
CA ILE A 190 14.44 -3.43 11.94
C ILE A 190 14.56 -3.21 13.44
N ILE A 191 13.47 -2.76 14.05
CA ILE A 191 13.35 -2.61 15.50
C ILE A 191 13.29 -4.02 16.09
N TRP A 192 14.35 -4.43 16.78
CA TRP A 192 14.53 -5.81 17.24
C TRP A 192 13.32 -6.38 18.00
N ASN A 193 12.67 -5.58 18.85
CA ASN A 193 11.51 -6.00 19.62
C ASN A 193 10.27 -6.34 18.77
N PHE A 194 10.20 -5.82 17.53
CA PHE A 194 9.06 -5.93 16.62
C PHE A 194 9.38 -6.69 15.32
N ASP A 195 10.49 -7.43 15.27
CA ASP A 195 10.85 -8.25 14.11
C ASP A 195 9.76 -9.27 13.76
N HIS A 196 9.11 -9.84 14.79
CA HIS A 196 7.98 -10.76 14.64
C HIS A 196 6.79 -10.20 13.83
N CYS A 197 6.65 -8.87 13.72
CA CYS A 197 5.60 -8.25 12.91
C CYS A 197 5.85 -8.41 11.39
N LEU A 198 7.09 -8.64 10.98
CA LEU A 198 7.50 -8.82 9.59
C LEU A 198 7.46 -10.28 9.13
N HIS A 199 7.22 -11.22 10.05
CA HIS A 199 7.11 -12.64 9.73
C HIS A 199 5.89 -12.90 8.84
N LEU A 200 5.97 -13.91 7.99
CA LEU A 200 4.88 -14.41 7.15
C LEU A 200 4.45 -15.82 7.56
N TYR A 201 4.75 -16.20 8.81
CA TYR A 201 4.29 -17.44 9.40
C TYR A 201 3.22 -17.14 10.47
N PRO A 202 2.02 -17.73 10.39
CA PRO A 202 1.51 -18.61 9.34
C PRO A 202 1.37 -17.87 7.99
N THR A 203 1.39 -18.63 6.88
CA THR A 203 1.34 -18.09 5.53
C THR A 203 0.03 -17.32 5.29
N PRO A 204 0.08 -16.03 4.92
CA PRO A 204 -1.12 -15.27 4.61
C PRO A 204 -1.72 -15.73 3.28
N HIS A 205 -2.97 -15.33 3.03
CA HIS A 205 -3.65 -15.64 1.78
C HIS A 205 -3.20 -14.69 0.66
N THR A 206 -3.02 -13.42 1.01
CA THR A 206 -2.65 -12.37 0.06
C THR A 206 -1.58 -11.47 0.63
N ILE A 207 -0.58 -11.13 -0.19
CA ILE A 207 0.48 -10.19 0.14
C ILE A 207 0.46 -9.06 -0.89
N VAL A 208 0.34 -7.83 -0.39
CA VAL A 208 0.32 -6.61 -1.19
C VAL A 208 1.64 -5.89 -0.96
N LEU A 209 2.48 -5.88 -1.98
CA LEU A 209 3.78 -5.23 -1.95
C LEU A 209 3.68 -3.87 -2.63
N GLY A 210 3.65 -2.77 -1.88
CA GLY A 210 3.73 -1.43 -2.46
C GLY A 210 5.16 -1.10 -2.84
N ASP A 211 5.53 -1.38 -4.10
CA ASP A 211 6.84 -1.07 -4.66
C ASP A 211 6.67 -0.05 -5.81
N LYS A 212 7.73 0.69 -6.13
CA LYS A 212 7.81 1.59 -7.30
C LYS A 212 8.01 0.82 -8.61
N SER A 213 8.25 -0.48 -8.55
CA SER A 213 8.33 -1.33 -9.74
C SER A 213 7.00 -1.40 -10.49
N GLU A 214 7.05 -1.94 -11.71
CA GLU A 214 5.87 -2.16 -12.55
C GLU A 214 4.77 -2.94 -11.82
N GLN A 215 3.53 -2.62 -12.17
CA GLN A 215 2.35 -3.29 -11.64
C GLN A 215 2.33 -4.75 -12.09
N LYS A 216 2.22 -5.68 -11.13
CA LYS A 216 2.21 -7.11 -11.45
C LYS A 216 1.46 -7.92 -10.38
N ALA A 217 0.81 -8.99 -10.83
CA ALA A 217 0.19 -9.99 -9.95
C ALA A 217 0.78 -11.36 -10.23
N PHE A 218 1.06 -12.12 -9.17
CA PHE A 218 1.62 -13.46 -9.25
C PHE A 218 1.05 -14.35 -8.14
N LYS A 219 0.54 -15.52 -8.52
CA LYS A 219 0.08 -16.53 -7.56
C LYS A 219 1.19 -17.56 -7.36
N TYR A 220 1.74 -17.61 -6.15
CA TYR A 220 2.84 -18.50 -5.79
C TYR A 220 2.44 -19.39 -4.63
N THR A 221 2.52 -20.72 -4.81
CA THR A 221 2.25 -21.71 -3.74
C THR A 221 0.90 -21.52 -3.02
N GLY A 222 -0.12 -21.01 -3.72
CA GLY A 222 -1.45 -20.73 -3.14
C GLY A 222 -1.59 -19.35 -2.47
N ILE A 223 -0.53 -18.54 -2.44
CA ILE A 223 -0.56 -17.16 -1.97
C ILE A 223 -0.72 -16.23 -3.17
N THR A 224 -1.65 -15.28 -3.08
CA THR A 224 -1.81 -14.24 -4.09
C THR A 224 -0.93 -13.06 -3.73
N CYS A 225 0.12 -12.80 -4.51
CA CYS A 225 1.02 -11.68 -4.27
C CYS A 225 0.93 -10.68 -5.43
N PHE A 226 0.81 -9.39 -5.13
CA PHE A 226 0.78 -8.38 -6.18
C PHE A 226 1.36 -7.04 -5.73
N ASN A 227 1.85 -6.30 -6.72
CA ASN A 227 2.30 -4.93 -6.59
C ASN A 227 1.34 -4.01 -7.36
N PRO A 228 0.74 -3.00 -6.71
CA PRO A 228 -0.12 -2.05 -7.40
C PRO A 228 0.63 -1.11 -8.35
N GLY A 229 1.94 -0.93 -8.19
CA GLY A 229 2.73 0.04 -8.95
C GLY A 229 2.76 1.42 -8.30
N SER A 230 3.46 2.37 -8.93
CA SER A 230 3.50 3.77 -8.47
C SER A 230 2.36 4.56 -9.12
N PHE A 231 1.39 4.97 -8.30
CA PHE A 231 0.23 5.74 -8.79
C PHE A 231 0.65 7.12 -9.31
N SER A 232 1.63 7.77 -8.68
CA SER A 232 2.02 9.12 -9.11
C SER A 232 2.80 9.16 -10.42
N ASN A 233 3.48 8.07 -10.78
CA ASN A 233 4.25 8.00 -12.03
C ASN A 233 3.43 7.40 -13.18
N ASP A 234 2.74 6.29 -12.92
CA ASP A 234 2.09 5.50 -13.98
C ASP A 234 0.56 5.55 -13.91
N PHE A 235 -0.02 6.21 -12.90
CA PHE A 235 -1.47 6.24 -12.62
C PHE A 235 -2.10 4.85 -12.51
N THR A 236 -1.30 3.88 -12.05
CA THR A 236 -1.70 2.49 -11.88
C THR A 236 -2.31 2.25 -10.50
N PHE A 237 -3.35 1.42 -10.47
CA PHE A 237 -4.00 0.97 -9.25
C PHE A 237 -4.57 -0.43 -9.42
N VAL A 238 -4.94 -1.08 -8.31
CA VAL A 238 -5.46 -2.44 -8.32
C VAL A 238 -6.82 -2.50 -7.69
N ALA A 239 -7.77 -3.14 -8.37
CA ALA A 239 -9.02 -3.60 -7.79
C ALA A 239 -8.88 -5.08 -7.38
N TYR A 240 -8.94 -5.33 -6.07
CA TYR A 240 -8.79 -6.66 -5.50
C TYR A 240 -10.14 -7.16 -4.97
N ARG A 241 -10.55 -8.36 -5.40
CA ARG A 241 -11.76 -9.03 -4.91
C ARG A 241 -11.37 -10.09 -3.89
N PRO A 242 -11.54 -9.86 -2.57
CA PRO A 242 -11.11 -10.81 -1.56
C PRO A 242 -11.82 -12.16 -1.68
N CYS A 243 -13.11 -12.21 -2.06
CA CYS A 243 -13.84 -13.48 -2.14
C CYS A 243 -13.25 -14.46 -3.18
N SER A 244 -12.82 -13.97 -4.35
CA SER A 244 -12.22 -14.79 -5.43
C SER A 244 -10.69 -14.78 -5.44
N GLN A 245 -10.08 -13.90 -4.64
CA GLN A 245 -8.64 -13.57 -4.71
C GLN A 245 -8.22 -13.21 -6.14
N GLU A 246 -9.09 -12.50 -6.85
CA GLU A 246 -8.83 -11.97 -8.18
C GLU A 246 -8.26 -10.56 -8.05
N VAL A 247 -7.25 -10.31 -8.88
CA VAL A 247 -6.50 -9.06 -8.91
C VAL A 247 -6.73 -8.46 -10.30
N GLU A 248 -7.49 -7.37 -10.35
CA GLU A 248 -7.73 -6.61 -11.57
C GLU A 248 -6.74 -5.45 -11.61
N LEU A 249 -5.81 -5.50 -12.57
CA LEU A 249 -4.80 -4.47 -12.81
C LEU A 249 -5.44 -3.35 -13.64
N SER A 250 -5.30 -2.10 -13.21
CA SER A 250 -5.96 -0.95 -13.82
C SER A 250 -5.04 0.27 -13.85
N ALA A 251 -5.30 1.18 -14.78
CA ALA A 251 -4.63 2.48 -14.92
C ALA A 251 -5.63 3.55 -15.36
N VAL A 252 -5.36 4.82 -15.04
CA VAL A 252 -6.25 5.97 -15.27
C VAL A 252 -5.84 6.85 -16.46
#